data_AF-A6EUL6-F1
#
_entry.id   AF-A6EUL6-F1
#
_cell.length_a   1.000
_cell.length_b   1.000
_cell.length_c   1.000
_cell.angle_alpha   90.00
_cell.angle_beta   90.00
_cell.angle_gamma   90.00
#
_symmetry.space_group_name_H-M   'P 1'
#
loop_
_entity.id
_entity.type
_entity.pdbx_description
1 polymer ?
#
loop_
_entity_poly.entity_id
_entity_poly.type
_entity_poly.pdbx_seq_one_letter_code
_entity_poly.pdbx_strand_id
1 'polypeptide(L)'
;MSDTPPFTSATENRQWSDLHDQIQDWLAGYADGELDEHHTTLVEAHLAGCEACRHDVERQRMLSERLQEIPAPRLSPAFAKRLDDTLVSAQASNKRPIGHRPLTGLKHWLARLSPSAVIGGGGWAVAMVLAAMLLVPNLAPDRSNQIAVANHIPMVSDVLADYQRAVGNDLPTPSRDADLSPPMPWPNGRVLARWTTSVGGEPAEAYAVRLGNSLIVQYQISERVFFRNPDVRQAVARAGDFRTRDNELEVIGVPMQASGLLVVAPSGNLPPIDKSAMSAS
;
A
#
# COMPACT_ATOMS: atom_id res chain seq x y z
N MET A 1 -46.49 37.60 -3.35
CA MET A 1 -46.39 36.83 -4.62
C MET A 1 -45.26 37.45 -5.40
N SER A 2 -44.06 36.89 -5.50
CA SER A 2 -43.57 35.58 -5.10
C SER A 2 -42.05 35.73 -4.89
N ASP A 3 -41.56 35.31 -3.73
CA ASP A 3 -40.12 35.20 -3.46
C ASP A 3 -39.54 34.05 -4.28
N THR A 4 -38.54 34.33 -5.10
CA THR A 4 -37.77 33.31 -5.83
C THR A 4 -36.53 32.98 -4.98
N PRO A 5 -36.33 31.74 -4.51
CA PRO A 5 -35.18 31.41 -3.69
C PRO A 5 -33.89 31.33 -4.53
N PRO A 6 -32.75 31.90 -4.09
CA PRO A 6 -31.50 31.98 -4.86
C PRO A 6 -30.56 30.77 -4.71
N PHE A 7 -31.06 29.57 -4.34
CA PHE A 7 -30.19 28.47 -3.83
C PHE A 7 -29.82 27.35 -4.83
N THR A 8 -30.26 27.38 -6.09
CA THR A 8 -30.07 26.23 -7.02
C THR A 8 -28.72 26.21 -7.74
N SER A 9 -28.17 27.35 -8.16
CA SER A 9 -26.99 27.39 -9.04
C SER A 9 -25.69 26.88 -8.40
N ALA A 10 -25.50 27.09 -7.09
CA ALA A 10 -24.29 26.66 -6.40
C ALA A 10 -24.24 25.13 -6.18
N THR A 11 -25.39 24.50 -5.99
CA THR A 11 -25.49 23.05 -5.79
C THR A 11 -25.34 22.30 -7.11
N GLU A 12 -25.95 22.82 -8.18
CA GLU A 12 -25.77 22.28 -9.54
C GLU A 12 -24.30 22.38 -9.96
N ASN A 13 -23.65 23.55 -9.86
CA ASN A 13 -22.24 23.67 -10.24
C ASN A 13 -21.32 22.69 -9.51
N ARG A 14 -21.59 22.37 -8.24
CA ARG A 14 -20.83 21.32 -7.53
C ARG A 14 -21.08 19.94 -8.11
N GLN A 15 -22.34 19.56 -8.34
CA GLN A 15 -22.65 18.25 -8.93
C GLN A 15 -22.00 18.05 -10.31
N TRP A 16 -21.96 19.10 -11.14
CA TRP A 16 -21.29 19.05 -12.43
C TRP A 16 -19.77 18.94 -12.30
N SER A 17 -19.17 19.59 -11.30
CA SER A 17 -17.75 19.43 -10.98
C SER A 17 -17.43 18.01 -10.50
N ASP A 18 -18.20 17.50 -9.54
CA ASP A 18 -18.01 16.17 -8.96
C ASP A 18 -18.16 15.05 -10.02
N LEU A 19 -19.07 15.24 -10.98
CA LEU A 19 -19.23 14.33 -12.12
C LEU A 19 -18.05 14.43 -13.10
N HIS A 20 -17.56 15.64 -13.37
CA HIS A 20 -16.38 15.82 -14.21
C HIS A 20 -15.16 15.14 -13.60
N ASP A 21 -14.95 15.27 -12.30
CA ASP A 21 -13.84 14.63 -11.58
C ASP A 21 -13.95 13.10 -11.63
N GLN A 22 -15.14 12.53 -11.43
CA GLN A 22 -15.37 11.08 -11.60
C GLN A 22 -15.09 10.60 -13.03
N ILE A 23 -15.45 11.39 -14.03
CA ILE A 23 -15.20 11.04 -15.44
C ILE A 23 -13.70 11.10 -15.75
N GLN A 24 -12.95 12.05 -15.16
CA GLN A 24 -11.50 12.11 -15.29
C GLN A 24 -10.82 10.83 -14.78
N ASP A 25 -11.29 10.28 -13.66
CA ASP A 25 -10.78 9.01 -13.12
C ASP A 25 -11.01 7.82 -14.07
N TRP A 26 -12.05 7.88 -14.91
CA TRP A 26 -12.38 6.82 -15.87
C TRP A 26 -11.68 6.95 -17.22
N LEU A 27 -11.08 8.11 -17.55
CA LEU A 27 -10.51 8.34 -18.89
C LEU A 27 -9.42 7.34 -19.27
N ALA A 28 -8.59 6.90 -18.32
CA ALA A 28 -7.55 5.90 -18.57
C ALA A 28 -8.17 4.56 -18.98
N GLY A 29 -9.15 4.07 -18.20
CA GLY A 29 -9.88 2.84 -18.53
C GLY A 29 -10.66 2.96 -19.84
N TYR A 30 -11.17 4.15 -20.18
CA TYR A 30 -11.79 4.41 -21.48
C TYR A 30 -10.78 4.33 -22.63
N ALA A 31 -9.60 4.92 -22.46
CA ALA A 31 -8.54 4.95 -23.46
C ALA A 31 -8.02 3.54 -23.78
N ASP A 32 -7.93 2.67 -22.77
CA ASP A 32 -7.48 1.28 -22.90
C ASP A 32 -8.62 0.29 -23.24
N GLY A 33 -9.88 0.74 -23.25
CA GLY A 33 -11.05 -0.09 -23.60
C GLY A 33 -11.49 -1.06 -22.49
N GLU A 34 -11.20 -0.74 -21.23
CA GLU A 34 -11.47 -1.58 -20.06
C GLU A 34 -12.76 -1.23 -19.31
N LEU A 35 -13.44 -0.14 -19.67
CA LEU A 35 -14.70 0.26 -19.06
C LEU A 35 -15.86 -0.63 -19.48
N ASP A 36 -16.83 -0.81 -18.57
CA ASP A 36 -18.13 -1.39 -18.94
C ASP A 36 -18.96 -0.43 -19.82
N GLU A 37 -19.99 -0.98 -20.45
CA GLU A 37 -20.85 -0.27 -21.41
C GLU A 37 -21.56 0.96 -20.79
N HIS A 38 -21.90 0.89 -19.50
CA HIS A 38 -22.58 1.99 -18.82
C HIS A 38 -21.65 3.18 -18.63
N HIS A 39 -20.45 2.94 -18.07
CA HIS A 39 -19.46 4.00 -17.90
C HIS A 39 -18.94 4.53 -19.24
N THR A 40 -18.77 3.65 -20.25
CA THR A 40 -18.38 4.06 -21.60
C THR A 40 -19.35 5.08 -22.18
N THR A 41 -20.66 4.83 -22.09
CA THR A 41 -21.69 5.74 -22.59
C THR A 41 -21.65 7.11 -21.89
N LEU A 42 -21.42 7.11 -20.56
CA LEU A 42 -21.31 8.34 -19.78
C LEU A 42 -20.08 9.17 -20.16
N VAL A 43 -18.94 8.51 -20.34
CA VAL A 43 -17.71 9.16 -20.78
C VAL A 43 -17.89 9.75 -22.18
N GLU A 44 -18.46 9.00 -23.12
CA GLU A 44 -18.70 9.49 -24.49
C GLU A 44 -19.63 10.71 -24.52
N ALA A 45 -20.71 10.69 -23.74
CA ALA A 45 -21.60 11.84 -23.61
C ALA A 45 -20.87 13.08 -23.06
N HIS A 46 -19.96 12.89 -22.09
CA HIS A 46 -19.15 13.98 -21.55
C HIS A 46 -18.09 14.48 -22.54
N LEU A 47 -17.41 13.58 -23.25
CA LEU A 47 -16.41 13.91 -24.26
C LEU A 47 -17.01 14.72 -25.42
N ALA A 48 -18.31 14.57 -25.71
CA ALA A 48 -18.99 15.44 -26.67
C ALA A 48 -18.96 16.93 -26.24
N GLY A 49 -18.98 17.21 -24.94
CA GLY A 49 -19.03 18.56 -24.38
C GLY A 49 -17.70 19.13 -23.84
N CYS A 50 -16.73 18.28 -23.48
CA CYS A 50 -15.49 18.73 -22.83
C CYS A 50 -14.25 18.53 -23.71
N GLU A 51 -13.63 19.64 -24.14
CA GLU A 51 -12.41 19.60 -24.96
C GLU A 51 -11.18 19.13 -24.18
N ALA A 52 -11.07 19.51 -22.89
CA ALA A 52 -9.95 19.11 -22.04
C ALA A 52 -9.87 17.57 -21.91
N CYS A 53 -11.00 16.93 -21.58
CA CYS A 53 -11.08 15.48 -21.46
C CYS A 53 -10.79 14.77 -22.80
N ARG A 54 -11.20 15.35 -23.95
CA ARG A 54 -10.84 14.79 -25.26
C ARG A 54 -9.32 14.78 -25.50
N HIS A 55 -8.65 15.87 -25.15
CA HIS A 55 -7.19 15.96 -25.28
C HIS A 55 -6.46 14.98 -24.36
N ASP A 56 -6.98 14.73 -23.16
CA ASP A 56 -6.36 13.80 -22.23
C ASP A 56 -6.50 12.34 -22.69
N VAL A 57 -7.68 11.95 -23.21
CA VAL A 57 -7.87 10.63 -23.85
C VAL A 57 -6.92 10.45 -25.04
N GLU A 58 -6.79 11.46 -25.90
CA GLU A 58 -5.87 11.40 -27.04
C GLU A 58 -4.42 11.23 -26.59
N ARG A 59 -3.99 11.96 -25.56
CA ARG A 59 -2.65 11.84 -24.97
C ARG A 59 -2.40 10.43 -24.44
N GLN A 60 -3.37 9.84 -23.76
CA GLN A 60 -3.28 8.48 -23.22
C GLN A 60 -3.19 7.44 -24.34
N ARG A 61 -4.02 7.56 -25.39
CA ARG A 61 -3.96 6.67 -26.57
C ARG A 61 -2.60 6.72 -27.27
N MET A 62 -2.08 7.93 -27.52
CA MET A 62 -0.75 8.10 -28.12
C MET A 62 0.37 7.48 -27.27
N LEU A 63 0.25 7.54 -25.93
CA LEU A 63 1.21 6.89 -25.04
C LEU A 63 1.10 5.37 -25.11
N SER A 64 -0.12 4.84 -25.08
CA SER A 64 -0.40 3.39 -25.18
C SER A 64 0.14 2.81 -26.49
N GLU A 65 -0.09 3.48 -27.62
CA GLU A 65 0.46 3.10 -28.93
C GLU A 65 1.99 3.04 -28.92
N ARG A 66 2.66 4.05 -28.36
CA ARG A 66 4.14 4.06 -28.24
C ARG A 66 4.68 2.95 -27.36
N LEU A 67 3.94 2.58 -26.30
CA LEU A 67 4.32 1.46 -25.44
C LEU A 67 4.19 0.12 -26.17
N GLN A 68 3.18 -0.03 -27.03
CA GLN A 68 2.99 -1.22 -27.86
C GLN A 68 4.08 -1.38 -28.94
N GLU A 69 4.68 -0.28 -29.40
CA GLU A 69 5.82 -0.29 -30.32
C GLU A 69 7.12 -0.81 -29.67
N ILE A 70 7.19 -0.86 -28.34
CA ILE A 70 8.38 -1.36 -27.64
C ILE A 70 8.46 -2.88 -27.85
N PRO A 71 9.53 -3.40 -28.47
CA PRO A 71 9.66 -4.82 -28.72
C PRO A 71 9.69 -5.59 -27.39
N ALA A 72 8.79 -6.56 -27.26
CA ALA A 72 8.73 -7.41 -26.08
C ALA A 72 10.10 -8.09 -25.84
N PRO A 73 10.68 -7.97 -24.64
CA PRO A 73 11.97 -8.58 -24.35
C PRO A 73 11.85 -10.09 -24.49
N ARG A 74 12.68 -10.69 -25.36
CA ARG A 74 12.76 -12.15 -25.48
C ARG A 74 13.45 -12.71 -24.24
N LEU A 75 12.82 -13.69 -23.61
CA LEU A 75 13.45 -14.45 -22.53
C LEU A 75 14.69 -15.17 -23.06
N SER A 76 15.81 -15.04 -22.35
CA SER A 76 17.02 -15.77 -22.72
C SER A 76 16.79 -17.28 -22.57
N PRO A 77 17.33 -18.11 -23.47
CA PRO A 77 17.18 -19.58 -23.37
C PRO A 77 17.82 -20.13 -22.07
N ALA A 78 18.85 -19.46 -21.54
CA ALA A 78 19.44 -19.80 -20.25
C ALA A 78 18.52 -19.53 -19.06
N PHE A 79 17.63 -18.54 -19.16
CA PHE A 79 16.61 -18.28 -18.14
C PHE A 79 15.47 -19.30 -18.22
N ALA A 80 14.99 -19.63 -19.43
CA ALA A 80 13.96 -20.65 -19.64
C ALA A 80 14.39 -22.01 -19.05
N LYS A 81 15.63 -22.44 -19.33
CA LYS A 81 16.19 -23.68 -18.78
C LYS A 81 16.23 -23.68 -17.25
N ARG A 82 16.66 -22.57 -16.62
CA ARG A 82 16.67 -22.45 -15.16
C ARG A 82 15.26 -22.50 -14.58
N LEU A 83 14.28 -21.89 -15.24
CA LEU A 83 12.88 -21.95 -14.83
C LEU A 83 12.36 -23.39 -14.87
N ASP A 84 12.61 -24.12 -15.96
CA ASP A 84 12.23 -25.53 -16.08
C ASP A 84 12.88 -26.39 -14.97
N ASP A 85 14.18 -26.21 -14.73
CA ASP A 85 14.91 -26.92 -13.66
C ASP A 85 14.32 -26.60 -12.26
N THR A 86 13.91 -25.35 -12.02
CA THR A 86 13.24 -24.95 -10.77
C THR A 86 11.84 -25.52 -10.63
N LEU A 87 11.05 -25.59 -11.71
CA LEU A 87 9.72 -26.18 -11.69
C LEU A 87 9.79 -27.69 -11.45
N VAL A 88 10.74 -28.39 -12.09
CA VAL A 88 10.96 -29.83 -11.89
C VAL A 88 11.38 -30.13 -10.45
N SER A 89 12.29 -29.32 -9.88
CA SER A 89 12.72 -29.49 -8.48
C SER A 89 11.63 -29.12 -7.46
N ALA A 90 10.79 -28.11 -7.74
CA ALA A 90 9.62 -27.79 -6.92
C ALA A 90 8.58 -28.93 -6.93
N GLN A 91 8.34 -29.55 -8.10
CA GLN A 91 7.45 -30.71 -8.21
C GLN A 91 8.02 -31.95 -7.50
N ALA A 92 9.34 -32.17 -7.58
CA ALA A 92 10.01 -33.26 -6.88
C ALA A 92 9.98 -33.07 -5.34
N SER A 93 10.08 -31.82 -4.86
CA SER A 93 9.99 -31.49 -3.44
C SER A 93 8.57 -31.61 -2.87
N ASN A 94 7.53 -31.70 -3.72
CA ASN A 94 6.14 -31.89 -3.29
C ASN A 94 5.80 -33.33 -2.87
N LYS A 95 6.79 -34.24 -2.85
CA LYS A 95 6.68 -35.61 -2.33
C LYS A 95 7.14 -35.75 -0.87
N ARG A 96 6.94 -34.75 -0.03
CA ARG A 96 6.87 -35.00 1.41
C ARG A 96 5.45 -35.46 1.74
N PRO A 97 5.23 -36.67 2.28
CA PRO A 97 3.92 -37.05 2.74
C PRO A 97 3.53 -36.07 3.85
N ILE A 98 2.56 -35.20 3.53
CA ILE A 98 1.83 -34.45 4.54
C ILE A 98 1.15 -35.53 5.38
N GLY A 99 1.71 -35.78 6.57
CA GLY A 99 1.12 -36.70 7.53
C GLY A 99 -0.28 -36.20 7.86
N HIS A 100 -1.29 -36.81 7.26
CA HIS A 100 -2.69 -36.55 7.57
C HIS A 100 -2.91 -36.95 9.04
N ARG A 101 -2.85 -35.97 9.94
CA ARG A 101 -3.45 -36.12 11.27
C ARG A 101 -4.95 -36.28 11.02
N PRO A 102 -5.57 -37.42 11.37
CA PRO A 102 -6.97 -37.63 11.06
C PRO A 102 -7.80 -36.62 11.85
N LEU A 103 -8.53 -35.76 11.13
CA LEU A 103 -9.55 -34.84 11.65
C LEU A 103 -10.80 -35.62 12.09
N THR A 104 -10.63 -36.63 12.95
CA THR A 104 -11.73 -37.43 13.52
C THR A 104 -12.56 -36.65 14.55
N GLY A 105 -12.09 -35.48 14.97
CA GLY A 105 -12.82 -34.57 15.87
C GLY A 105 -13.92 -33.75 15.20
N LEU A 106 -13.81 -33.43 13.90
CA LEU A 106 -14.75 -32.54 13.22
C LEU A 106 -16.05 -33.25 12.79
N LYS A 107 -15.97 -34.55 12.49
CA LYS A 107 -17.12 -35.38 12.11
C LYS A 107 -18.15 -35.54 13.24
N HIS A 108 -17.72 -35.52 14.51
CA HIS A 108 -18.64 -35.64 15.64
C HIS A 108 -19.35 -34.31 15.97
N TRP A 109 -18.71 -33.17 15.70
CA TRP A 109 -19.31 -31.86 15.91
C TRP A 109 -20.39 -31.53 14.86
N LEU A 110 -20.18 -31.97 13.60
CA LEU A 110 -21.16 -31.80 12.51
C LEU A 110 -22.37 -32.73 12.60
N ALA A 111 -22.29 -33.82 13.39
CA ALA A 111 -23.41 -34.74 13.61
C ALA A 111 -24.46 -34.22 14.62
N ARG A 112 -24.26 -33.02 15.20
CA ARG A 112 -25.23 -32.34 16.09
C ARG A 112 -26.14 -31.33 15.37
N LEU A 113 -26.00 -31.15 14.06
CA LEU A 113 -26.94 -30.39 13.25
C LEU A 113 -27.90 -31.37 12.57
N SER A 114 -29.13 -31.45 13.09
CA SER A 114 -30.17 -32.35 12.60
C SER A 114 -30.56 -32.04 11.15
N PRO A 115 -30.69 -33.04 10.26
CA PRO A 115 -31.18 -32.85 8.91
C PRO A 115 -32.72 -32.94 8.91
N SER A 116 -33.38 -31.83 9.22
CA SER A 116 -34.84 -31.71 9.05
C SER A 116 -35.20 -30.38 8.41
N ALA A 117 -34.71 -30.19 7.19
CA ALA A 117 -35.27 -29.27 6.19
C ALA A 117 -34.73 -29.62 4.78
N VAL A 118 -34.95 -30.86 4.34
CA VAL A 118 -34.81 -31.22 2.92
C VAL A 118 -36.10 -30.82 2.20
N ILE A 119 -36.28 -29.52 1.96
CA ILE A 119 -37.21 -28.99 0.94
C ILE A 119 -36.51 -27.77 0.30
N GLY A 120 -36.06 -27.92 -0.95
CA GLY A 120 -35.53 -26.81 -1.77
C GLY A 120 -34.02 -26.79 -2.03
N GLY A 121 -33.40 -27.93 -2.35
CA GLY A 121 -31.94 -28.10 -2.49
C GLY A 121 -31.24 -27.46 -3.71
N GLY A 122 -31.91 -26.63 -4.52
CA GLY A 122 -31.26 -25.91 -5.63
C GLY A 122 -30.79 -24.50 -5.25
N GLY A 123 -31.61 -23.77 -4.50
CA GLY A 123 -31.37 -22.34 -4.21
C GLY A 123 -30.32 -22.11 -3.14
N TRP A 124 -30.25 -22.98 -2.12
CA TRP A 124 -29.34 -22.78 -1.00
C TRP A 124 -27.89 -23.08 -1.33
N ALA A 125 -27.61 -24.01 -2.26
CA ALA A 125 -26.25 -24.24 -2.73
C ALA A 125 -25.71 -23.02 -3.49
N VAL A 126 -26.53 -22.43 -4.37
CA VAL A 126 -26.17 -21.20 -5.10
C VAL A 126 -26.05 -20.02 -4.13
N ALA A 127 -26.99 -19.85 -3.19
CA ALA A 127 -26.95 -18.79 -2.20
C ALA A 127 -25.74 -18.91 -1.25
N MET A 128 -25.32 -20.12 -0.88
CA MET A 128 -24.13 -20.33 -0.06
C MET A 128 -22.84 -20.06 -0.84
N VAL A 129 -22.79 -20.41 -2.14
CA VAL A 129 -21.66 -20.06 -3.01
C VAL A 129 -21.60 -18.55 -3.25
N LEU A 130 -22.74 -17.89 -3.53
CA LEU A 130 -22.83 -16.44 -3.68
C LEU A 130 -22.51 -15.71 -2.38
N ALA A 131 -23.02 -16.19 -1.24
CA ALA A 131 -22.70 -15.63 0.06
C ALA A 131 -21.22 -15.83 0.40
N ALA A 132 -20.62 -16.98 0.09
CA ALA A 132 -19.18 -17.18 0.22
C ALA A 132 -18.41 -16.23 -0.70
N MET A 133 -18.81 -16.07 -1.96
CA MET A 133 -18.15 -15.18 -2.92
C MET A 133 -18.29 -13.69 -2.53
N LEU A 134 -19.41 -13.29 -1.91
CA LEU A 134 -19.68 -11.94 -1.40
C LEU A 134 -19.09 -11.66 0.00
N LEU A 135 -18.86 -12.68 0.83
CA LEU A 135 -18.21 -12.53 2.15
C LEU A 135 -16.69 -12.71 2.11
N VAL A 136 -16.14 -13.37 1.09
CA VAL A 136 -14.69 -13.57 0.94
C VAL A 136 -13.88 -12.26 0.76
N PRO A 137 -14.37 -11.14 0.18
CA PRO A 137 -13.59 -9.92 0.14
C PRO A 137 -13.53 -9.20 1.51
N ASN A 138 -14.32 -9.60 2.50
CA ASN A 138 -14.38 -8.94 3.82
C ASN A 138 -13.64 -9.68 4.95
N LEU A 139 -13.12 -10.89 4.70
CA LEU A 139 -12.41 -11.69 5.72
C LEU A 139 -10.90 -11.80 5.46
N ALA A 140 -10.41 -11.27 4.35
CA ALA A 140 -9.00 -11.01 4.15
C ALA A 140 -8.72 -9.55 4.57
N PRO A 141 -8.06 -9.28 5.72
CA PRO A 141 -7.55 -7.95 5.96
C PRO A 141 -6.52 -7.68 4.87
N ASP A 142 -6.88 -6.83 3.90
CA ASP A 142 -6.11 -5.89 3.06
C ASP A 142 -4.58 -6.11 2.90
N ARG A 143 -4.12 -7.37 2.90
CA ARG A 143 -2.70 -7.73 2.89
C ARG A 143 -2.09 -7.47 1.52
N SER A 144 -2.86 -7.65 0.45
CA SER A 144 -2.39 -7.44 -0.92
C SER A 144 -2.32 -5.96 -1.30
N ASN A 145 -3.27 -5.14 -0.84
CA ASN A 145 -3.30 -3.71 -1.17
C ASN A 145 -2.29 -2.90 -0.34
N GLN A 146 -2.01 -3.28 0.92
CA GLN A 146 -0.96 -2.60 1.71
C GLN A 146 0.45 -2.87 1.19
N ILE A 147 0.74 -4.07 0.69
CA ILE A 147 2.04 -4.40 0.07
C ILE A 147 2.21 -3.63 -1.26
N ALA A 148 1.12 -3.41 -2.00
CA ALA A 148 1.14 -2.59 -3.21
C ALA A 148 1.36 -1.10 -2.89
N VAL A 149 0.70 -0.53 -1.87
CA VAL A 149 0.87 0.89 -1.50
C VAL A 149 2.28 1.16 -0.95
N ALA A 150 2.87 0.24 -0.18
CA ALA A 150 4.22 0.39 0.37
C ALA A 150 5.31 0.54 -0.72
N ASN A 151 5.17 -0.15 -1.86
CA ASN A 151 6.13 -0.12 -2.97
C ASN A 151 5.98 1.10 -3.90
N HIS A 152 4.92 1.92 -3.76
CA HIS A 152 4.68 3.08 -4.63
C HIS A 152 5.01 4.42 -3.97
N ILE A 153 5.41 4.43 -2.69
CA ILE A 153 5.80 5.67 -2.01
C ILE A 153 7.35 5.78 -2.03
N PRO A 154 7.94 6.70 -2.82
CA PRO A 154 9.39 6.78 -2.98
C PRO A 154 10.12 7.00 -1.65
N MET A 155 9.51 7.68 -0.68
CA MET A 155 10.11 7.87 0.64
C MET A 155 10.21 6.55 1.44
N VAL A 156 9.26 5.62 1.28
CA VAL A 156 9.24 4.36 2.03
C VAL A 156 10.28 3.40 1.44
N SER A 157 10.34 3.30 0.11
CA SER A 157 11.33 2.47 -0.59
C SER A 157 12.77 2.91 -0.29
N ASP A 158 13.04 4.21 -0.30
CA ASP A 158 14.38 4.75 -0.03
C ASP A 158 14.85 4.39 1.39
N VAL A 159 13.95 4.55 2.36
CA VAL A 159 14.23 4.29 3.76
C VAL A 159 14.38 2.79 4.06
N LEU A 160 13.57 1.93 3.41
CA LEU A 160 13.72 0.47 3.53
C LEU A 160 15.05 -0.01 2.92
N ALA A 161 15.41 0.51 1.75
CA ALA A 161 16.67 0.20 1.09
C ALA A 161 17.88 0.65 1.93
N ASP A 162 17.81 1.84 2.55
CA ASP A 162 18.85 2.35 3.45
C ASP A 162 18.95 1.51 4.72
N TYR A 163 17.83 1.12 5.32
CA TYR A 163 17.80 0.23 6.48
C TYR A 163 18.45 -1.12 6.18
N GLN A 164 18.08 -1.75 5.06
CA GLN A 164 18.67 -3.03 4.65
C GLN A 164 20.17 -2.90 4.40
N ARG A 165 20.62 -1.77 3.81
CA ARG A 165 22.05 -1.47 3.64
C ARG A 165 22.77 -1.33 4.99
N ALA A 166 22.15 -0.64 5.95
CA ALA A 166 22.72 -0.40 7.28
C ALA A 166 22.73 -1.65 8.19
N VAL A 167 21.84 -2.61 7.93
CA VAL A 167 21.85 -3.93 8.60
C VAL A 167 22.83 -4.89 7.91
N GLY A 168 22.92 -4.84 6.58
CA GLY A 168 23.78 -5.72 5.79
C GLY A 168 25.25 -5.32 5.76
N ASN A 169 25.56 -4.03 5.92
CA ASN A 169 26.92 -3.49 6.05
C ASN A 169 27.15 -3.01 7.50
N ASP A 170 28.41 -2.93 7.92
CA ASP A 170 28.73 -2.30 9.20
C ASP A 170 28.22 -0.86 9.26
N LEU A 171 27.61 -0.50 10.39
CA LEU A 171 27.12 0.86 10.64
C LEU A 171 28.26 1.87 10.48
N PRO A 172 28.00 3.05 9.89
CA PRO A 172 29.02 4.09 9.77
C PRO A 172 29.53 4.46 11.16
N THR A 173 30.85 4.48 11.32
CA THR A 173 31.48 4.79 12.60
C THR A 173 31.26 6.28 12.89
N PRO A 174 30.56 6.64 13.98
CA PRO A 174 30.32 8.03 14.30
C PRO A 174 31.63 8.74 14.65
N SER A 175 31.81 9.95 14.12
CA SER A 175 32.88 10.85 14.56
C SER A 175 32.74 11.15 16.04
N ARG A 176 33.86 11.23 16.77
CA ARG A 176 33.87 11.41 18.24
C ARG A 176 33.13 12.65 18.73
N ASP A 177 32.99 13.66 17.88
CA ASP A 177 32.32 14.94 18.14
C ASP A 177 30.94 15.07 17.47
N ALA A 178 30.42 13.99 16.87
CA ALA A 178 29.09 14.03 16.28
C ALA A 178 28.03 14.09 17.39
N ASP A 179 27.14 15.08 17.33
CA ASP A 179 25.92 15.03 18.12
C ASP A 179 25.11 13.81 17.67
N LEU A 180 24.84 12.92 18.63
CA LEU A 180 24.13 11.65 18.44
C LEU A 180 22.72 11.71 19.03
N SER A 181 22.21 12.91 19.30
CA SER A 181 20.86 13.11 19.83
C SER A 181 19.82 12.73 18.78
N PRO A 182 19.08 11.62 18.96
CA PRO A 182 18.06 11.22 18.00
C PRO A 182 16.83 12.14 18.15
N PRO A 183 16.05 12.37 17.08
CA PRO A 183 14.85 13.21 17.13
C PRO A 183 13.84 12.73 18.17
N MET A 184 13.72 11.41 18.33
CA MET A 184 12.87 10.80 19.33
C MET A 184 13.71 9.89 20.23
N PRO A 185 14.05 10.33 21.46
CA PRO A 185 14.78 9.50 22.41
C PRO A 185 13.87 8.41 22.96
N TRP A 186 14.37 7.17 22.99
CA TRP A 186 13.62 6.03 23.52
C TRP A 186 14.20 5.56 24.85
N PRO A 187 13.34 5.17 25.81
CA PRO A 187 13.81 4.62 27.08
C PRO A 187 14.60 3.34 26.81
N ASN A 188 15.86 3.30 27.26
CA ASN A 188 16.83 2.22 27.02
C ASN A 188 17.33 2.05 25.56
N GLY A 189 17.08 3.04 24.69
CA GLY A 189 17.65 3.07 23.35
C GLY A 189 19.10 3.60 23.38
N ARG A 190 20.05 2.81 22.89
CA ARG A 190 21.43 3.28 22.70
C ARG A 190 21.64 3.66 21.24
N VAL A 191 21.97 4.92 20.98
CA VAL A 191 22.34 5.38 19.64
C VAL A 191 23.68 4.78 19.25
N LEU A 192 23.74 4.15 18.09
CA LEU A 192 24.92 3.47 17.56
C LEU A 192 25.64 4.31 16.51
N ALA A 193 24.90 4.99 15.64
CA ALA A 193 25.45 5.73 14.51
C ALA A 193 24.47 6.79 14.00
N ARG A 194 25.02 7.80 13.32
CA ARG A 194 24.29 8.83 12.58
C ARG A 194 24.92 8.98 11.20
N TRP A 195 24.10 9.06 10.16
CA TRP A 195 24.55 9.32 8.79
C TRP A 195 23.54 10.16 8.03
N THR A 196 23.98 10.71 6.90
CA THR A 196 23.12 11.40 5.95
C THR A 196 22.79 10.46 4.80
N THR A 197 21.52 10.45 4.40
CA THR A 197 21.01 9.68 3.27
C THR A 197 20.06 10.54 2.44
N SER A 198 19.53 10.03 1.35
CA SER A 198 18.56 10.72 0.51
C SER A 198 17.22 9.99 0.57
N VAL A 199 16.15 10.69 0.92
CA VAL A 199 14.79 10.15 1.00
C VAL A 199 13.85 11.03 0.19
N GLY A 200 13.17 10.45 -0.79
CA GLY A 200 12.28 11.19 -1.68
C GLY A 200 13.00 12.26 -2.52
N GLY A 201 14.31 12.08 -2.75
CA GLY A 201 15.18 12.99 -3.49
C GLY A 201 15.72 14.20 -2.70
N GLU A 202 15.47 14.26 -1.40
CA GLU A 202 16.00 15.31 -0.51
C GLU A 202 16.94 14.71 0.54
N PRO A 203 17.92 15.47 1.04
CA PRO A 203 18.78 15.01 2.12
C PRO A 203 17.98 14.75 3.40
N ALA A 204 18.26 13.62 4.03
CA ALA A 204 17.65 13.14 5.26
C ALA A 204 18.74 12.73 6.26
N GLU A 205 18.46 12.91 7.54
CA GLU A 205 19.35 12.43 8.60
C GLU A 205 18.82 11.11 9.17
N ALA A 206 19.69 10.11 9.24
CA ALA A 206 19.37 8.78 9.74
C ALA A 206 20.13 8.49 11.04
N TYR A 207 19.42 7.93 12.01
CA TYR A 207 19.90 7.63 13.36
C TYR A 207 19.65 6.17 13.68
N ALA A 208 20.70 5.37 13.80
CA ALA A 208 20.60 3.98 14.25
C ALA A 208 20.55 3.93 15.78
N VAL A 209 19.47 3.37 16.31
CA VAL A 209 19.23 3.16 17.74
C VAL A 209 19.06 1.67 17.99
N ARG A 210 19.82 1.13 18.94
CA ARG A 210 19.64 -0.23 19.44
C ARG A 210 18.73 -0.22 20.64
N LEU A 211 17.60 -0.91 20.53
CA LEU A 211 16.64 -1.12 21.61
C LEU A 211 16.61 -2.62 21.94
N GLY A 212 17.15 -2.99 23.11
CA GLY A 212 17.30 -4.41 23.47
C GLY A 212 18.15 -5.17 22.44
N ASN A 213 17.53 -6.12 21.74
CA ASN A 213 18.17 -6.93 20.69
C ASN A 213 17.82 -6.47 19.26
N SER A 214 17.10 -5.35 19.12
CA SER A 214 16.56 -4.90 17.84
C SER A 214 17.24 -3.61 17.39
N LEU A 215 17.59 -3.54 16.11
CA LEU A 215 18.11 -2.33 15.48
C LEU A 215 16.96 -1.54 14.84
N ILE A 216 16.89 -0.27 15.19
CA ILE A 216 15.82 0.64 14.78
C ILE A 216 16.48 1.86 14.19
N VAL A 217 16.00 2.30 13.04
CA VAL A 217 16.57 3.48 12.38
C VAL A 217 15.49 4.54 12.28
N GLN A 218 15.82 5.73 12.77
CA GLN A 218 14.98 6.92 12.70
C GLN A 218 15.50 7.83 11.59
N TYR A 219 14.62 8.27 10.70
CA TYR A 219 14.94 9.11 9.57
C TYR A 219 14.19 10.43 9.72
N GLN A 220 14.93 11.50 9.91
CA GLN A 220 14.39 12.85 9.93
C GLN A 220 14.40 13.39 8.50
N ILE A 221 13.20 13.66 7.98
CA ILE A 221 12.97 14.18 6.64
C ILE A 221 12.25 15.53 6.71
N SER A 222 12.36 16.33 5.66
CA SER A 222 11.61 17.59 5.60
C SER A 222 10.10 17.34 5.55
N GLU A 223 9.32 18.26 6.12
CA GLU A 223 7.85 18.23 6.07
C GLU A 223 7.32 18.10 4.63
N ARG A 224 8.00 18.76 3.67
CA ARG A 224 7.65 18.73 2.25
C ARG A 224 7.75 17.34 1.64
N VAL A 225 8.73 16.53 2.05
CA VAL A 225 8.87 15.13 1.60
C VAL A 225 7.83 14.26 2.30
N PHE A 226 7.66 14.46 3.61
CA PHE A 226 6.73 13.67 4.42
C PHE A 226 5.28 13.79 3.95
N PHE A 227 4.80 15.01 3.69
CA PHE A 227 3.44 15.24 3.21
C PHE A 227 3.28 15.29 1.68
N ARG A 228 4.35 14.96 0.92
CA ARG A 228 4.29 14.92 -0.55
C ARG A 228 3.24 13.93 -1.05
N ASN A 229 3.12 12.79 -0.38
CA ASN A 229 2.21 11.72 -0.78
C ASN A 229 0.81 11.91 -0.17
N PRO A 230 -0.28 11.79 -0.95
CA PRO A 230 -1.65 11.98 -0.47
C PRO A 230 -2.08 10.93 0.58
N ASP A 231 -1.63 9.68 0.47
CA ASP A 231 -1.98 8.61 1.40
C ASP A 231 -1.38 8.87 2.79
N VAL A 232 -0.14 9.37 2.83
CA VAL A 232 0.52 9.78 4.08
C VAL A 232 -0.25 10.92 4.74
N ARG A 233 -0.67 11.93 3.96
CA ARG A 233 -1.50 13.03 4.48
C ARG A 233 -2.83 12.53 5.05
N GLN A 234 -3.50 11.63 4.34
CA GLN A 234 -4.80 11.11 4.77
C GLN A 234 -4.68 10.22 6.02
N ALA A 235 -3.65 9.38 6.09
CA ALA A 235 -3.37 8.54 7.25
C ALA A 235 -3.08 9.39 8.50
N VAL A 236 -2.20 10.39 8.37
CA VAL A 236 -1.87 11.31 9.46
C VAL A 236 -3.09 12.11 9.90
N ALA A 237 -3.92 12.60 8.97
CA ALA A 237 -5.15 13.32 9.31
C ALA A 237 -6.16 12.45 10.06
N ARG A 238 -6.21 11.14 9.77
CA ARG A 238 -7.17 10.20 10.36
C ARG A 238 -6.71 9.63 11.71
N ALA A 239 -5.44 9.23 11.81
CA ALA A 239 -4.91 8.46 12.94
C ALA A 239 -3.86 9.22 13.77
N GLY A 240 -3.31 10.31 13.22
CA GLY A 240 -2.18 11.05 13.81
C GLY A 240 -0.81 10.50 13.44
N ASP A 241 -0.75 9.34 12.81
CA ASP A 241 0.46 8.70 12.30
C ASP A 241 0.19 7.98 10.97
N PHE A 242 1.26 7.73 10.22
CA PHE A 242 1.26 6.88 9.04
C PHE A 242 1.93 5.55 9.41
N ARG A 243 1.34 4.42 9.04
CA ARG A 243 1.92 3.11 9.29
C ARG A 243 1.83 2.28 8.02
N THR A 244 2.95 1.66 7.67
CA THR A 244 3.00 0.68 6.60
C THR A 244 3.92 -0.46 6.99
N ARG A 245 3.66 -1.65 6.44
CA ARG A 245 4.44 -2.84 6.70
C ARG A 245 4.88 -3.44 5.38
N ASP A 246 6.19 -3.67 5.26
CA ASP A 246 6.79 -4.38 4.14
C ASP A 246 7.51 -5.62 4.66
N ASN A 247 6.97 -6.79 4.32
CA ASN A 247 7.49 -8.09 4.74
C ASN A 247 7.63 -8.20 6.28
N GLU A 248 8.86 -8.31 6.79
CA GLU A 248 9.20 -8.38 8.22
C GLU A 248 9.53 -7.01 8.81
N LEU A 249 9.46 -5.92 8.05
CA LEU A 249 9.76 -4.55 8.49
C LEU A 249 8.49 -3.72 8.61
N GLU A 250 8.44 -2.89 9.64
CA GLU A 250 7.36 -1.96 9.88
C GLU A 250 7.93 -0.53 9.86
N VAL A 251 7.25 0.35 9.11
CA VAL A 251 7.61 1.75 8.92
C VAL A 251 6.50 2.60 9.52
N ILE A 252 6.86 3.47 10.45
CA ILE A 252 5.94 4.44 11.05
C ILE A 252 6.39 5.85 10.71
N GLY A 253 5.50 6.63 10.10
CA GLY A 253 5.67 8.05 9.86
C GLY A 253 4.92 8.89 10.89
N VAL A 254 5.63 9.79 11.56
CA VAL A 254 5.07 10.70 12.54
C VAL A 254 5.36 12.15 12.13
N PRO A 255 4.35 13.03 12.08
CA PRO A 255 4.59 14.44 11.84
C PRO A 255 5.25 15.11 13.06
N MET A 256 6.22 15.99 12.82
CA MET A 256 6.79 16.93 13.80
C MET A 256 6.53 18.38 13.35
N GLN A 257 6.83 19.38 14.19
CA GLN A 257 6.50 20.79 13.90
C GLN A 257 7.08 21.34 12.59
N ALA A 258 8.28 20.90 12.20
CA ALA A 258 8.98 21.38 10.99
C ALA A 258 9.63 20.25 10.16
N SER A 259 9.37 18.99 10.52
CA SER A 259 9.95 17.80 9.89
C SER A 259 8.99 16.61 9.98
N GLY A 260 9.20 15.60 9.14
CA GLY A 260 8.61 14.28 9.33
C GLY A 260 9.64 13.32 9.91
N LEU A 261 9.20 12.45 10.82
CA LEU A 261 10.03 11.36 11.34
C LEU A 261 9.52 10.04 10.79
N LEU A 262 10.37 9.31 10.08
CA LEU A 262 10.11 7.93 9.67
C LEU A 262 10.92 7.00 10.56
N VAL A 263 10.28 6.02 11.18
CA VAL A 263 10.93 5.01 12.03
C VAL A 263 10.78 3.66 11.37
N VAL A 264 11.89 2.96 11.18
CA VAL A 264 11.91 1.59 10.64
C VAL A 264 12.46 0.62 11.65
N ALA A 265 11.73 -0.46 11.85
CA ALA A 265 12.13 -1.55 12.73
C ALA A 265 11.57 -2.90 12.23
N PRO A 266 12.10 -4.02 12.73
CA PRO A 266 11.47 -5.32 12.54
C PRO A 266 10.07 -5.34 13.16
N SER A 267 9.13 -6.00 12.49
CA SER A 267 7.73 -6.14 12.88
C SER A 267 7.62 -6.67 14.30
N GLY A 268 6.82 -5.99 15.13
CA GLY A 268 6.62 -6.37 16.54
C GLY A 268 7.69 -5.87 17.52
N ASN A 269 8.74 -5.19 17.04
CA ASN A 269 9.77 -4.56 17.87
C ASN A 269 9.67 -3.02 17.95
N LEU A 270 8.58 -2.44 17.43
CA LEU A 270 8.28 -1.03 17.62
C LEU A 270 7.66 -0.81 19.01
N PRO A 271 8.31 -0.02 19.90
CA PRO A 271 7.67 0.44 21.11
C PRO A 271 6.49 1.36 20.74
N PRO A 272 5.49 1.43 21.64
CA PRO A 272 4.40 2.37 21.47
C PRO A 272 4.95 3.80 21.42
N ILE A 273 4.64 4.51 20.33
CA ILE A 273 4.93 5.94 20.23
C ILE A 273 3.92 6.66 21.12
N ASP A 274 4.40 7.14 22.27
CA ASP A 274 3.59 7.96 23.16
C ASP A 274 3.36 9.33 22.50
N LYS A 275 2.09 9.68 22.30
CA LYS A 275 1.66 10.96 21.71
C LYS A 275 2.17 12.17 22.49
N SER A 276 2.55 11.98 23.75
CA SER A 276 3.12 13.00 24.63
C SER A 276 4.55 13.41 24.23
N ALA A 277 5.28 12.56 23.50
CA ALA A 277 6.60 12.88 22.95
C ALA A 277 6.53 13.68 21.63
N MET A 278 5.34 13.71 20.99
CA MET A 278 5.12 14.42 19.71
C MET A 278 4.92 15.93 19.87
N SER A 279 4.66 16.42 21.09
CA SER A 279 4.41 17.84 21.40
C SER A 279 5.57 18.54 22.13
N ALA A 280 6.68 17.84 22.34
CA ALA A 280 7.83 18.34 23.11
C ALA A 280 9.11 18.37 22.26
N SER A 281 9.08 18.98 21.07
CA SER A 281 10.23 19.56 20.36
C SER A 281 9.74 20.49 19.26
#